data_AF-A0A961AKW8-F1
#
_entry.id   AF-A0A961AKW8-F1
#
_cell.length_a   1.000
_cell.length_b   1.000
_cell.length_c   1.000
_cell.angle_alpha   90.00
_cell.angle_beta   90.00
_cell.angle_gamma   90.00
#
_symmetry.space_group_name_H-M   'P 1'
#
loop_
_entity.id
_entity.type
_entity.pdbx_description
1 polymer ?
#
loop_
_entity_poly.entity_id
_entity_poly.type
_entity_poly.pdbx_seq_one_letter_code
_entity_poly.pdbx_strand_id
1 'polypeptide(L)'
;FNQLGINPAKVAGELDNMTKRARKAASPPAEALATESPAEEAARTRLDAEVRAALAPLAPLTRVRRVAADASAREDEKRSQVLKTLTWAIGIAVVTLGLAEDWQPVPGTGSPWVRWIQAGLLGTALLAALVSGLTFWEYRRRGGEEDRHDFRALAEGLRVQFYWCLTGSGHSVSAEYMQRQRNELDWIRYAIASITFPYERWQRRFTAFSKDLRVRLLEIARLDWIGEQHGYFVKKVRELGVTAQGWHLWAWACGAAGLIHVALHFISKLSHPVEAALRGHGMAAGAAMLLAGCLLLPQREKRWILLGVRPQQAAEKSRPRSATFADHVFGSAAIWGGGLMLAGLVMLATHCLGQCLDFFPQWENTWTFFSGLMLVLGGSALAFAERCFLAEHLRQYAAMENLFGCASRRLEELMKHYQTAAPGSEVEQRALLEIQDLLHRVGLEALDENAEWLILHRAKPMEPMMGA
;
A
#
# COMPACT_ATOMS: atom_id res chain seq x y z
N PHE A 1 -29.17 4.97 6.57
CA PHE A 1 -28.49 5.85 5.58
C PHE A 1 -28.60 7.35 5.90
N ASN A 2 -29.76 7.93 6.24
CA ASN A 2 -29.82 9.33 6.70
C ASN A 2 -29.06 9.60 8.02
N GLN A 3 -28.91 8.57 8.87
CA GLN A 3 -28.11 8.62 10.10
C GLN A 3 -26.58 8.53 9.85
N LEU A 4 -26.12 8.21 8.64
CA LEU A 4 -24.68 8.02 8.33
C LEU A 4 -23.95 9.33 7.96
N GLY A 5 -24.61 10.49 8.10
CA GLY A 5 -23.95 11.79 8.02
C GLY A 5 -23.38 12.18 6.65
N ILE A 6 -23.74 11.48 5.56
CA ILE A 6 -23.26 11.90 4.23
C ILE A 6 -23.99 13.16 3.79
N ASN A 7 -23.24 14.25 3.76
CA ASN A 7 -23.67 15.52 3.22
C ASN A 7 -24.05 15.35 1.72
N PRO A 8 -25.32 15.56 1.34
CA PRO A 8 -25.76 15.51 -0.06
C PRO A 8 -24.94 16.43 -0.96
N ALA A 9 -24.44 17.55 -0.43
CA ALA A 9 -23.57 18.48 -1.16
C ALA A 9 -22.24 17.83 -1.59
N LYS A 10 -21.69 16.91 -0.78
CA LYS A 10 -20.46 16.18 -1.15
C LYS A 10 -20.72 15.23 -2.32
N VAL A 11 -21.92 14.64 -2.41
CA VAL A 11 -22.29 13.73 -3.52
C VAL A 11 -22.52 14.55 -4.78
N ALA A 12 -23.26 15.65 -4.68
CA ALA A 12 -23.45 16.59 -5.78
C ALA A 12 -22.11 17.14 -6.31
N GLY A 13 -21.20 17.51 -5.41
CA GLY A 13 -19.87 18.00 -5.76
C GLY A 13 -19.01 16.96 -6.48
N GLU A 14 -19.13 15.67 -6.14
CA GLU A 14 -18.45 14.61 -6.88
C GLU A 14 -18.98 14.48 -8.30
N LEU A 15 -20.30 14.36 -8.48
CA LEU A 15 -20.91 14.28 -9.81
C LEU A 15 -20.60 15.53 -10.67
N ASP A 16 -20.54 16.70 -10.04
CA ASP A 16 -20.13 17.95 -10.69
C ASP A 16 -18.64 17.93 -11.10
N ASN A 17 -17.76 17.40 -10.25
CA ASN A 17 -16.35 17.22 -10.59
C ASN A 17 -16.15 16.24 -11.76
N MET A 18 -16.93 15.15 -11.81
CA MET A 18 -16.91 14.22 -12.95
C MET A 18 -17.27 14.94 -14.25
N THR A 19 -18.34 15.74 -14.21
CA THR A 19 -18.79 16.56 -15.36
C THR A 19 -17.72 17.56 -15.78
N LYS A 20 -17.09 18.26 -14.82
CA LYS A 20 -16.00 19.23 -15.06
C LYS A 20 -14.77 18.59 -15.68
N ARG A 21 -14.38 17.37 -15.26
CA ARG A 21 -13.24 16.65 -15.83
C ARG A 21 -13.48 16.21 -17.27
N ALA A 22 -14.67 15.66 -17.54
CA ALA A 22 -15.06 15.36 -18.91
C ALA A 22 -15.08 16.62 -19.77
N ARG A 23 -15.60 17.74 -19.24
CA ARG A 23 -15.54 19.06 -19.89
C ARG A 23 -14.13 19.46 -20.25
N LYS A 24 -13.23 19.46 -19.29
CA LYS A 24 -11.83 19.81 -19.53
C LYS A 24 -11.18 18.90 -20.58
N ALA A 25 -11.53 17.62 -20.63
CA ALA A 25 -10.96 16.67 -21.57
C ALA A 25 -11.48 16.83 -23.02
N ALA A 26 -12.72 17.29 -23.19
CA ALA A 26 -13.28 17.56 -24.52
C ALA A 26 -13.15 19.02 -24.98
N SER A 27 -12.72 19.91 -24.09
CA SER A 27 -12.47 21.31 -24.46
C SER A 27 -11.30 21.38 -25.46
N PRO A 28 -11.45 22.10 -26.58
CA PRO A 28 -10.36 22.33 -27.51
C PRO A 28 -9.27 23.21 -26.85
N PRO A 29 -8.06 23.31 -27.45
CA PRO A 29 -6.99 24.14 -26.92
C PRO A 29 -7.44 25.59 -26.67
N ALA A 30 -6.83 26.26 -25.68
CA ALA A 30 -7.23 27.61 -25.25
C ALA A 30 -7.31 28.64 -26.40
N GLU A 31 -6.51 28.45 -27.45
CA GLU A 31 -6.50 29.29 -28.66
C GLU A 31 -7.78 29.13 -29.51
N ALA A 32 -8.42 27.95 -29.50
CA ALA A 32 -9.66 27.69 -30.22
C ALA A 32 -10.91 28.15 -29.44
N LEU A 33 -10.84 28.19 -28.11
CA LEU A 33 -11.91 28.71 -27.24
C LEU A 33 -12.13 30.22 -27.40
N ALA A 34 -11.09 30.98 -27.79
CA ALA A 34 -11.17 32.43 -28.00
C ALA A 34 -11.99 32.82 -29.25
N THR A 35 -12.26 31.86 -30.15
CA THR A 35 -13.03 32.06 -31.38
C THR A 35 -14.36 31.32 -31.39
N GLU A 36 -14.78 30.74 -30.25
CA GLU A 36 -16.04 29.99 -30.16
C GLU A 36 -17.26 30.91 -30.35
N SER A 37 -18.19 30.47 -31.17
CA SER A 37 -19.44 31.19 -31.40
C SER A 37 -20.34 31.09 -30.15
N PRO A 38 -21.12 32.13 -29.79
CA PRO A 38 -22.10 32.07 -28.71
C PRO A 38 -23.06 30.87 -28.80
N ALA A 39 -23.32 30.39 -30.03
CA ALA A 39 -24.15 29.20 -30.26
C ALA A 39 -23.49 27.90 -29.79
N GLU A 40 -22.17 27.77 -29.95
CA GLU A 40 -21.40 26.59 -29.54
C GLU A 40 -21.27 26.53 -28.01
N GLU A 41 -21.09 27.69 -27.37
CA GLU A 41 -21.09 27.80 -25.90
C GLU A 41 -22.45 27.42 -25.30
N ALA A 42 -23.55 27.87 -25.90
CA ALA A 42 -24.91 27.51 -25.49
C ALA A 42 -25.17 26.01 -25.64
N ALA A 43 -24.73 25.39 -26.75
CA ALA A 43 -24.85 23.96 -26.99
C ALA A 43 -24.07 23.14 -25.95
N ARG A 44 -22.84 23.54 -25.61
CA ARG A 44 -22.05 22.90 -24.55
C ARG A 44 -22.71 23.01 -23.19
N THR A 45 -23.23 24.18 -22.84
CA THR A 45 -23.91 24.41 -21.56
C THR A 45 -25.17 23.54 -21.44
N ARG A 46 -25.91 23.37 -22.53
CA ARG A 46 -27.04 22.45 -22.61
C ARG A 46 -26.60 21.00 -22.40
N LEU A 47 -25.54 20.55 -23.07
CA LEU A 47 -25.00 19.20 -22.91
C LEU A 47 -24.56 18.94 -21.46
N ASP A 48 -23.89 19.89 -20.80
CA ASP A 48 -23.50 19.78 -19.38
C ASP A 48 -24.74 19.66 -18.45
N ALA A 49 -25.85 20.33 -18.78
CA ALA A 49 -27.10 20.16 -18.05
C ALA A 49 -27.73 18.77 -18.28
N GLU A 50 -27.69 18.27 -19.52
CA GLU A 50 -28.16 16.92 -19.88
C GLU A 50 -27.34 15.83 -19.17
N VAL A 51 -26.01 16.00 -19.09
CA VAL A 51 -25.12 15.10 -18.32
C VAL A 51 -25.52 15.07 -16.85
N ARG A 52 -25.73 16.24 -16.23
CA ARG A 52 -26.17 16.31 -14.83
C ARG A 52 -27.52 15.64 -14.62
N ALA A 53 -28.47 15.81 -15.54
CA ALA A 53 -29.75 15.13 -15.52
C ALA A 53 -29.63 13.60 -15.75
N ALA A 54 -28.65 13.15 -16.52
CA ALA A 54 -28.34 11.74 -16.71
C ALA A 54 -27.73 11.10 -15.45
N LEU A 55 -26.90 11.85 -14.72
CA LEU A 55 -26.23 11.40 -13.48
C LEU A 55 -27.12 11.46 -12.23
N ALA A 56 -28.08 12.39 -12.16
CA ALA A 56 -28.91 12.58 -10.96
C ALA A 56 -29.62 11.29 -10.46
N PRO A 57 -30.18 10.42 -11.33
CA PRO A 57 -30.75 9.15 -10.90
C PRO A 57 -29.74 8.17 -10.27
N LEU A 58 -28.44 8.31 -10.55
CA LEU A 58 -27.37 7.47 -10.00
C LEU A 58 -26.86 7.96 -8.63
N ALA A 59 -27.29 9.14 -8.17
CA ALA A 59 -26.85 9.72 -6.90
C ALA A 59 -27.05 8.80 -5.66
N PRO A 60 -28.13 7.99 -5.55
CA PRO A 60 -28.24 7.02 -4.46
C PRO A 60 -27.11 5.99 -4.44
N LEU A 61 -26.68 5.49 -5.60
CA LEU A 61 -25.55 4.55 -5.71
C LEU A 61 -24.27 5.21 -5.25
N THR A 62 -23.98 6.41 -5.74
CA THR A 62 -22.78 7.18 -5.34
C THR A 62 -22.78 7.44 -3.83
N ARG A 63 -23.95 7.73 -3.24
CA ARG A 63 -24.10 7.95 -1.79
C ARG A 63 -23.75 6.69 -1.01
N VAL A 64 -24.38 5.55 -1.32
CA VAL A 64 -24.14 4.29 -0.58
C VAL A 64 -22.70 3.82 -0.77
N ARG A 65 -22.16 3.92 -2.00
CA ARG A 65 -20.75 3.62 -2.28
C ARG A 65 -19.82 4.40 -1.38
N ARG A 66 -20.06 5.71 -1.20
CA ARG A 66 -19.23 6.54 -0.34
C ARG A 66 -19.36 6.17 1.13
N VAL A 67 -20.55 5.83 1.62
CA VAL A 67 -20.70 5.34 3.00
C VAL A 67 -19.80 4.12 3.21
N ALA A 68 -19.88 3.17 2.29
CA ALA A 68 -19.12 1.93 2.37
C ALA A 68 -17.60 2.22 2.30
N ALA A 69 -17.17 3.08 1.37
CA ALA A 69 -15.76 3.48 1.26
C ALA A 69 -15.25 4.22 2.52
N ASP A 70 -16.02 5.17 3.06
CA ASP A 70 -15.66 5.92 4.26
C ASP A 70 -15.65 5.01 5.51
N ALA A 71 -16.56 4.03 5.59
CA ALA A 71 -16.59 3.02 6.65
C ALA A 71 -15.35 2.11 6.61
N SER A 72 -15.01 1.58 5.42
CA SER A 72 -13.79 0.79 5.21
C SER A 72 -12.54 1.59 5.61
N ALA A 73 -12.45 2.86 5.21
CA ALA A 73 -11.29 3.70 5.49
C ALA A 73 -11.09 3.97 7.00
N ARG A 74 -12.19 4.12 7.75
CA ARG A 74 -12.12 4.30 9.22
C ARG A 74 -11.62 3.04 9.92
N GLU A 75 -12.07 1.86 9.49
CA GLU A 75 -11.58 0.60 10.04
C GLU A 75 -10.11 0.32 9.66
N ASP A 76 -9.70 0.70 8.44
CA ASP A 76 -8.30 0.68 8.00
C ASP A 76 -7.39 1.55 8.90
N GLU A 77 -7.83 2.76 9.22
CA GLU A 77 -7.08 3.69 10.06
C GLU A 77 -6.91 3.14 11.48
N LYS A 78 -8.00 2.65 12.10
CA LYS A 78 -7.96 2.03 13.43
C LYS A 78 -7.01 0.83 13.46
N ARG A 79 -7.10 -0.07 12.47
CA ARG A 79 -6.20 -1.23 12.37
C ARG A 79 -4.74 -0.79 12.24
N SER A 80 -4.47 0.21 11.40
CA SER A 80 -3.11 0.75 11.23
C SER A 80 -2.55 1.32 12.54
N GLN A 81 -3.38 2.03 13.32
CA GLN A 81 -2.99 2.55 14.62
C GLN A 81 -2.71 1.43 15.62
N VAL A 82 -3.58 0.43 15.73
CA VAL A 82 -3.38 -0.73 16.61
C VAL A 82 -2.09 -1.47 16.26
N LEU A 83 -1.87 -1.79 14.98
CA LEU A 83 -0.65 -2.45 14.52
C LEU A 83 0.62 -1.66 14.86
N LYS A 84 0.61 -0.33 14.68
CA LYS A 84 1.74 0.52 15.06
C LYS A 84 2.00 0.46 16.56
N THR A 85 0.95 0.58 17.37
CA THR A 85 1.07 0.51 18.84
C THR A 85 1.62 -0.84 19.29
N LEU A 86 1.13 -1.95 18.75
CA LEU A 86 1.63 -3.29 19.04
C LEU A 86 3.11 -3.44 18.69
N THR A 87 3.50 -3.04 17.47
CA THR A 87 4.89 -3.11 17.02
C THR A 87 5.83 -2.30 17.90
N TRP A 88 5.46 -1.06 18.25
CA TRP A 88 6.27 -0.23 19.15
C TRP A 88 6.34 -0.81 20.56
N ALA A 89 5.23 -1.28 21.12
CA ALA A 89 5.19 -1.85 22.46
C ALA A 89 6.05 -3.13 22.56
N ILE A 90 5.95 -4.03 21.57
CA ILE A 90 6.78 -5.23 21.51
C ILE A 90 8.26 -4.86 21.37
N GLY A 91 8.58 -3.91 20.47
CA GLY A 91 9.96 -3.43 20.28
C GLY A 91 10.57 -2.85 21.56
N ILE A 92 9.81 -2.02 22.30
CA ILE A 92 10.22 -1.48 23.59
C ILE A 92 10.45 -2.61 24.60
N ALA A 93 9.51 -3.55 24.72
CA ALA A 93 9.60 -4.65 25.66
C ALA A 93 10.84 -5.52 25.42
N VAL A 94 11.15 -5.86 24.16
CA VAL A 94 12.34 -6.65 23.81
C VAL A 94 13.62 -5.91 24.17
N VAL A 95 13.72 -4.63 23.82
CA VAL A 95 14.92 -3.82 24.11
C VAL A 95 15.11 -3.65 25.61
N THR A 96 14.07 -3.30 26.37
CA THR A 96 14.21 -3.06 27.82
C THR A 96 14.44 -4.36 28.59
N LEU A 97 13.88 -5.49 28.16
CA LEU A 97 14.11 -6.79 28.78
C LEU A 97 15.55 -7.27 28.56
N GLY A 98 16.08 -7.14 27.34
CA GLY A 98 17.47 -7.47 27.04
C GLY A 98 18.46 -6.59 27.81
N LEU A 99 18.21 -5.28 27.88
CA LEU A 99 19.00 -4.39 28.72
C LEU A 99 18.90 -4.74 30.20
N ALA A 100 17.73 -5.14 30.71
CA ALA A 100 17.56 -5.53 32.11
C ALA A 100 18.32 -6.81 32.48
N GLU A 101 18.45 -7.76 31.55
CA GLU A 101 19.19 -9.00 31.75
C GLU A 101 20.71 -8.72 31.82
N ASP A 102 21.21 -7.90 30.91
CA ASP A 102 22.64 -7.54 30.83
C ASP A 102 23.08 -6.58 31.93
N TRP A 103 22.16 -5.77 32.47
CA TRP A 103 22.43 -4.79 33.53
C TRP A 103 22.50 -5.44 34.92
N GLN A 104 23.44 -6.38 35.11
CA GLN A 104 23.70 -7.01 36.40
C GLN A 104 24.61 -6.12 37.28
N PRO A 105 24.32 -6.02 38.59
CA PRO A 105 25.21 -5.32 39.51
C PRO A 105 26.56 -6.03 39.60
N VAL A 106 27.66 -5.26 39.48
CA VAL A 106 29.02 -5.79 39.66
C VAL A 106 29.14 -6.40 41.07
N PRO A 107 29.57 -7.67 41.21
CA PRO A 107 29.71 -8.30 42.51
C PRO A 107 30.62 -7.48 43.43
N GLY A 108 30.12 -7.12 44.61
CA GLY A 108 30.87 -6.40 45.64
C GLY A 108 30.74 -4.87 45.64
N THR A 109 30.14 -4.24 44.64
CA THR A 109 29.98 -2.76 44.61
C THR A 109 28.65 -2.26 45.20
N GLY A 110 27.69 -3.15 45.45
CA GLY A 110 26.53 -2.92 46.32
C GLY A 110 25.60 -1.74 45.95
N SER A 111 25.80 -1.06 44.82
CA SER A 111 25.09 0.18 44.51
C SER A 111 23.58 -0.06 44.36
N PRO A 112 22.74 0.50 45.27
CA PRO A 112 21.29 0.29 45.24
C PRO A 112 20.64 0.80 43.94
N TRP A 113 21.24 1.81 43.31
CA TRP A 113 20.73 2.45 42.11
C TRP A 113 20.66 1.51 40.90
N VAL A 114 21.59 0.56 40.78
CA VAL A 114 21.60 -0.41 39.67
C VAL A 114 20.36 -1.30 39.71
N ARG A 115 19.96 -1.76 40.91
CA ARG A 115 18.74 -2.56 41.10
C ARG A 115 17.49 -1.76 40.76
N TRP A 116 17.45 -0.46 41.06
CA TRP A 116 16.33 0.41 40.70
C TRP A 116 16.23 0.63 39.19
N ILE A 117 17.37 0.79 38.50
CA ILE A 117 17.40 0.88 37.03
C ILE A 117 16.89 -0.42 36.40
N GLN A 118 17.40 -1.57 36.85
CA GLN A 118 16.97 -2.88 36.37
C GLN A 118 15.46 -3.10 36.62
N ALA A 119 14.98 -2.79 37.83
CA ALA A 119 13.56 -2.85 38.15
C ALA A 119 12.73 -1.92 37.27
N GLY A 120 13.24 -0.72 36.94
CA GLY A 120 12.60 0.21 36.00
C GLY A 120 12.53 -0.34 34.57
N LEU A 121 13.60 -0.97 34.08
CA LEU A 121 13.63 -1.62 32.77
C LEU A 121 12.66 -2.82 32.68
N LEU A 122 12.61 -3.64 33.73
CA LEU A 122 11.64 -4.74 33.83
C LEU A 122 10.20 -4.20 33.93
N GLY A 123 9.97 -3.17 34.74
CA GLY A 123 8.67 -2.52 34.88
C GLY A 123 8.17 -1.92 33.56
N THR A 124 9.05 -1.29 32.79
CA THR A 124 8.72 -0.79 31.44
C THR A 124 8.46 -1.90 30.44
N ALA A 125 9.21 -3.01 30.47
CA ALA A 125 8.96 -4.18 29.64
C ALA A 125 7.58 -4.78 29.93
N LEU A 126 7.25 -4.98 31.21
CA LEU A 126 5.95 -5.51 31.65
C LEU A 126 4.80 -4.57 31.27
N LEU A 127 4.97 -3.26 31.45
CA LEU A 127 3.97 -2.27 31.04
C LEU A 127 3.73 -2.29 29.54
N ALA A 128 4.81 -2.36 28.74
CA ALA A 128 4.70 -2.44 27.28
C ALA A 128 4.01 -3.73 26.83
N ALA A 129 4.33 -4.87 27.45
CA ALA A 129 3.64 -6.14 27.21
C ALA A 129 2.16 -6.08 27.60
N LEU A 130 1.83 -5.46 28.73
CA LEU A 130 0.44 -5.27 29.18
C LEU A 130 -0.35 -4.38 28.21
N VAL A 131 0.21 -3.24 27.81
CA VAL A 131 -0.41 -2.33 26.82
C VAL A 131 -0.63 -3.05 25.49
N SER A 132 0.35 -3.84 25.05
CA SER A 132 0.22 -4.67 23.84
C SER A 132 -0.92 -5.68 23.97
N GLY A 133 -0.97 -6.43 25.08
CA GLY A 133 -2.02 -7.40 25.35
C GLY A 133 -3.42 -6.77 25.42
N LEU A 134 -3.57 -5.64 26.11
CA LEU A 134 -4.85 -4.93 26.24
C LEU A 134 -5.33 -4.34 24.92
N THR A 135 -4.43 -3.73 24.14
CA THR A 135 -4.78 -3.17 22.83
C THR A 135 -5.16 -4.26 21.83
N PHE A 136 -4.44 -5.39 21.82
CA PHE A 136 -4.79 -6.54 21.01
C PHE A 136 -6.11 -7.18 21.44
N TRP A 137 -6.34 -7.34 22.75
CA TRP A 137 -7.57 -7.89 23.28
C TRP A 137 -8.79 -7.04 22.93
N GLU A 138 -8.70 -5.72 23.10
CA GLU A 138 -9.78 -4.79 22.74
C GLU A 138 -10.03 -4.79 21.23
N TYR A 139 -8.97 -4.86 20.42
CA TYR A 139 -9.09 -4.99 18.98
C TYR A 139 -9.84 -6.26 18.58
N ARG A 140 -9.43 -7.41 19.13
CA ARG A 140 -10.05 -8.71 18.86
C ARG A 140 -11.49 -8.77 19.34
N ARG A 141 -11.79 -8.19 20.50
CA ARG A 141 -13.15 -8.13 21.07
C ARG A 141 -14.13 -7.38 20.15
N ARG A 142 -13.63 -6.40 19.39
CA ARG A 142 -14.47 -5.57 18.50
C ARG A 142 -14.80 -6.22 17.15
N GLY A 143 -14.12 -7.29 16.75
CA GLY A 143 -14.45 -8.05 15.53
C GLY A 143 -14.39 -7.29 14.20
N GLY A 144 -13.84 -6.07 14.15
CA GLY A 144 -13.96 -5.15 13.02
C GLY A 144 -13.18 -5.50 11.74
N GLU A 145 -12.49 -6.65 11.68
CA GLU A 145 -11.76 -7.06 10.47
C GLU A 145 -12.70 -7.46 9.33
N GLU A 146 -13.76 -8.23 9.63
CA GLU A 146 -14.73 -8.70 8.64
C GLU A 146 -15.52 -7.52 8.05
N ASP A 147 -16.01 -6.62 8.91
CA ASP A 147 -16.78 -5.44 8.49
C ASP A 147 -16.04 -4.58 7.47
N ARG A 148 -14.73 -4.35 7.68
CA ARG A 148 -13.88 -3.56 6.78
C ARG A 148 -13.84 -4.13 5.37
N HIS A 149 -13.59 -5.43 5.30
CA HIS A 149 -13.46 -6.19 4.08
C HIS A 149 -14.76 -6.15 3.28
N ASP A 150 -15.89 -6.24 3.97
CA ASP A 150 -17.21 -6.22 3.35
C ASP A 150 -17.60 -4.84 2.85
N PHE A 151 -17.30 -3.78 3.62
CA PHE A 151 -17.55 -2.42 3.18
C PHE A 151 -16.72 -2.04 1.96
N ARG A 152 -15.48 -2.51 1.86
CA ARG A 152 -14.69 -2.35 0.64
C ARG A 152 -15.32 -3.09 -0.54
N ALA A 153 -15.72 -4.35 -0.34
CA ALA A 153 -16.34 -5.15 -1.39
C ALA A 153 -17.67 -4.54 -1.88
N LEU A 154 -18.49 -4.04 -0.96
CA LEU A 154 -19.71 -3.29 -1.29
C LEU A 154 -19.40 -2.01 -2.06
N ALA A 155 -18.40 -1.24 -1.63
CA ALA A 155 -18.00 -0.01 -2.32
C ALA A 155 -17.53 -0.29 -3.75
N GLU A 156 -16.74 -1.35 -3.94
CA GLU A 156 -16.22 -1.73 -5.25
C GLU A 156 -17.34 -2.26 -6.17
N GLY A 157 -18.22 -3.13 -5.67
CA GLY A 157 -19.37 -3.61 -6.42
C GLY A 157 -20.32 -2.48 -6.84
N LEU A 158 -20.59 -1.53 -5.95
CA LEU A 158 -21.40 -0.34 -6.27
C LEU A 158 -20.71 0.59 -7.28
N ARG A 159 -19.37 0.65 -7.28
CA ARG A 159 -18.59 1.44 -8.24
C ARG A 159 -18.72 0.86 -9.64
N VAL A 160 -18.51 -0.45 -9.79
CA VAL A 160 -18.67 -1.15 -11.08
C VAL A 160 -20.10 -1.01 -11.58
N GLN A 161 -21.09 -1.26 -10.71
CA GLN A 161 -22.49 -1.14 -11.09
C GLN A 161 -22.88 0.29 -11.51
N PHE A 162 -22.35 1.31 -10.83
CA PHE A 162 -22.57 2.71 -11.21
C PHE A 162 -22.11 2.97 -12.65
N TYR A 163 -20.91 2.51 -13.03
CA TYR A 163 -20.39 2.72 -14.38
C TYR A 163 -21.08 1.85 -15.42
N TRP A 164 -21.49 0.63 -15.08
CA TRP A 164 -22.31 -0.22 -15.93
C TRP A 164 -23.69 0.38 -16.22
N CYS A 165 -24.31 1.05 -15.24
CA CYS A 165 -25.53 1.83 -15.43
C CYS A 165 -25.25 3.09 -16.27
N LEU A 166 -24.14 3.77 -16.03
CA LEU A 166 -23.75 5.01 -16.74
C LEU A 166 -23.57 4.77 -18.24
N THR A 167 -22.97 3.64 -18.62
CA THR A 167 -22.67 3.29 -20.01
C THR A 167 -23.74 2.42 -20.67
N GLY A 168 -24.83 2.12 -19.94
CA GLY A 168 -25.96 1.37 -20.46
C GLY A 168 -25.65 -0.07 -20.83
N SER A 169 -24.67 -0.70 -20.17
CA SER A 169 -24.25 -2.09 -20.45
C SER A 169 -25.41 -3.10 -20.28
N GLY A 170 -26.36 -2.83 -19.38
CA GLY A 170 -27.47 -3.73 -19.10
C GLY A 170 -27.11 -4.91 -18.19
N HIS A 171 -25.92 -4.93 -17.61
CA HIS A 171 -25.45 -5.99 -16.73
C HIS A 171 -25.69 -5.68 -15.24
N SER A 172 -25.72 -6.76 -14.44
CA SER A 172 -25.95 -6.71 -13.00
C SER A 172 -24.77 -7.29 -12.24
N VAL A 173 -24.13 -6.44 -11.44
CA VAL A 173 -23.06 -6.85 -10.53
C VAL A 173 -23.59 -7.89 -9.54
N SER A 174 -24.81 -7.76 -9.02
CA SER A 174 -25.33 -8.78 -8.09
C SER A 174 -25.50 -10.16 -8.75
N ALA A 175 -25.74 -10.24 -10.05
CA ALA A 175 -25.84 -11.50 -10.77
C ALA A 175 -24.47 -12.12 -11.10
N GLU A 176 -23.47 -11.28 -11.36
CA GLU A 176 -22.17 -11.69 -11.87
C GLU A 176 -21.06 -11.72 -10.81
N TYR A 177 -21.24 -11.02 -9.70
CA TYR A 177 -20.24 -10.92 -8.65
C TYR A 177 -20.05 -12.27 -7.92
N MET A 178 -18.89 -12.87 -8.16
CA MET A 178 -18.31 -14.02 -7.44
C MET A 178 -19.22 -15.23 -7.24
N GLN A 179 -19.72 -15.81 -8.34
CA GLN A 179 -20.64 -16.96 -8.31
C GLN A 179 -20.11 -18.22 -7.59
N ARG A 180 -18.78 -18.34 -7.41
CA ARG A 180 -18.11 -19.48 -6.76
C ARG A 180 -18.22 -19.46 -5.23
N GLN A 181 -18.51 -18.32 -4.59
CA GLN A 181 -18.45 -18.12 -3.13
C GLN A 181 -19.77 -17.53 -2.60
N ARG A 182 -20.88 -18.24 -2.82
CA ARG A 182 -22.25 -17.71 -2.59
C ARG A 182 -22.47 -17.21 -1.16
N ASN A 183 -22.13 -18.02 -0.15
CA ASN A 183 -22.61 -17.79 1.22
C ASN A 183 -22.05 -16.53 1.90
N GLU A 184 -20.82 -16.11 1.61
CA GLU A 184 -20.19 -15.00 2.35
C GLU A 184 -20.41 -13.61 1.72
N LEU A 185 -20.94 -13.57 0.50
CA LEU A 185 -21.14 -12.34 -0.28
C LEU A 185 -22.60 -12.06 -0.64
N ASP A 186 -23.52 -12.97 -0.29
CA ASP A 186 -24.92 -12.85 -0.66
C ASP A 186 -25.54 -11.55 -0.13
N TRP A 187 -25.21 -11.13 1.08
CA TRP A 187 -25.74 -9.87 1.62
C TRP A 187 -25.25 -8.65 0.82
N ILE A 188 -24.00 -8.63 0.37
CA ILE A 188 -23.44 -7.56 -0.47
C ILE A 188 -24.17 -7.54 -1.82
N ARG A 189 -24.40 -8.71 -2.41
CA ARG A 189 -25.14 -8.85 -3.67
C ARG A 189 -26.58 -8.37 -3.52
N TYR A 190 -27.28 -8.73 -2.44
CA TYR A 190 -28.62 -8.25 -2.14
C TYR A 190 -28.65 -6.73 -1.90
N ALA A 191 -27.66 -6.19 -1.19
CA ALA A 191 -27.53 -4.75 -0.97
C ALA A 191 -27.38 -3.99 -2.30
N ILE A 192 -26.49 -4.45 -3.18
CA ILE A 192 -26.30 -3.87 -4.53
C ILE A 192 -27.60 -4.01 -5.33
N ALA A 193 -28.20 -5.20 -5.37
CA ALA A 193 -29.44 -5.46 -6.13
C ALA A 193 -30.58 -4.52 -5.69
N SER A 194 -30.77 -4.32 -4.38
CA SER A 194 -31.88 -3.53 -3.83
C SER A 194 -31.88 -2.06 -4.26
N ILE A 195 -30.72 -1.51 -4.63
CA ILE A 195 -30.58 -0.10 -5.03
C ILE A 195 -30.57 0.06 -6.56
N THR A 196 -30.24 -1.01 -7.29
CA THR A 196 -29.87 -0.94 -8.71
C THR A 196 -30.93 -1.52 -9.63
N PHE A 197 -31.74 -2.45 -9.13
CA PHE A 197 -32.80 -3.12 -9.88
C PHE A 197 -33.96 -2.17 -10.21
N PRO A 198 -34.57 -2.25 -11.41
CA PRO A 198 -34.21 -3.08 -12.57
C PRO A 198 -33.09 -2.46 -13.42
N TYR A 199 -32.13 -3.28 -13.86
CA TYR A 199 -30.94 -2.79 -14.56
C TYR A 199 -31.20 -2.49 -16.06
N GLU A 200 -32.18 -3.15 -16.67
CA GLU A 200 -32.63 -2.91 -18.05
C GLU A 200 -33.20 -1.50 -18.24
N ARG A 201 -33.61 -0.85 -17.14
CA ARG A 201 -34.02 0.56 -17.15
C ARG A 201 -32.86 1.46 -17.58
N TRP A 202 -31.64 1.16 -17.15
CA TRP A 202 -30.45 1.98 -17.46
C TRP A 202 -30.03 1.82 -18.91
N GLN A 203 -30.06 0.59 -19.43
CA GLN A 203 -29.81 0.32 -20.84
C GLN A 203 -30.81 1.06 -21.73
N ARG A 204 -32.11 0.94 -21.46
CA ARG A 204 -33.15 1.68 -22.21
C ARG A 204 -32.97 3.19 -22.14
N ARG A 205 -32.64 3.73 -20.96
CA ARG A 205 -32.38 5.17 -20.78
C ARG A 205 -31.16 5.61 -21.58
N PHE A 206 -30.09 4.81 -21.56
CA PHE A 206 -28.86 5.11 -22.30
C PHE A 206 -29.08 5.11 -23.81
N THR A 207 -29.78 4.11 -24.35
CA THR A 207 -30.10 4.03 -25.79
C THR A 207 -31.00 5.18 -26.25
N ALA A 208 -31.83 5.72 -25.37
CA ALA A 208 -32.69 6.87 -25.67
C ALA A 208 -31.92 8.22 -25.70
N PHE A 209 -30.67 8.26 -25.25
CA PHE A 209 -29.88 9.50 -25.24
C PHE A 209 -29.34 9.87 -26.63
N SER A 210 -29.18 11.17 -26.85
CA SER A 210 -28.48 11.70 -28.02
C SER A 210 -27.08 11.11 -28.12
N LYS A 211 -26.54 11.05 -29.34
CA LYS A 211 -25.19 10.51 -29.58
C LYS A 211 -24.15 11.29 -28.77
N ASP A 212 -24.24 12.62 -28.75
CA ASP A 212 -23.31 13.50 -28.03
C ASP A 212 -23.33 13.24 -26.51
N LEU A 213 -24.53 13.05 -25.95
CA LEU A 213 -24.66 12.69 -24.54
C LEU A 213 -24.07 11.30 -24.26
N ARG A 214 -24.33 10.30 -25.11
CA ARG A 214 -23.73 8.95 -24.98
C ARG A 214 -22.21 9.02 -25.01
N VAL A 215 -21.63 9.74 -25.98
CA VAL A 215 -20.18 9.98 -26.06
C VAL A 215 -19.66 10.57 -24.75
N ARG A 216 -20.35 11.58 -24.22
CA ARG A 216 -19.94 12.26 -22.99
C ARG A 216 -19.97 11.36 -21.76
N LEU A 217 -20.97 10.49 -21.63
CA LEU A 217 -21.05 9.52 -20.54
C LEU A 217 -19.95 8.45 -20.65
N LEU A 218 -19.62 8.02 -21.87
CA LEU A 218 -18.49 7.12 -22.12
C LEU A 218 -17.14 7.78 -21.80
N GLU A 219 -16.98 9.07 -22.08
CA GLU A 219 -15.79 9.84 -21.67
C GLU A 219 -15.63 9.89 -20.15
N ILE A 220 -16.73 10.09 -19.42
CA ILE A 220 -16.73 10.05 -17.94
C ILE A 220 -16.28 8.67 -17.47
N ALA A 221 -16.81 7.58 -18.02
CA ALA A 221 -16.35 6.24 -17.67
C ALA A 221 -14.86 6.03 -17.99
N ARG A 222 -14.39 6.47 -19.16
CA ARG A 222 -12.97 6.36 -19.52
C ARG A 222 -12.06 7.10 -18.54
N LEU A 223 -12.37 8.34 -18.19
CA LEU A 223 -11.51 9.18 -17.36
C LEU A 223 -11.61 8.81 -15.87
N ASP A 224 -12.83 8.71 -15.36
CA ASP A 224 -13.07 8.62 -13.92
C ASP A 224 -13.16 7.17 -13.43
N TRP A 225 -13.47 6.21 -14.31
CA TRP A 225 -13.35 4.80 -13.96
C TRP A 225 -11.98 4.26 -14.34
N ILE A 226 -11.75 4.11 -15.65
CA ILE A 226 -10.59 3.36 -16.16
C ILE A 226 -9.30 4.14 -15.89
N GLY A 227 -9.29 5.45 -16.15
CA GLY A 227 -8.13 6.32 -15.95
C GLY A 227 -7.72 6.44 -14.48
N GLU A 228 -8.67 6.70 -13.57
CA GLU A 228 -8.37 6.74 -12.13
C GLU A 228 -7.89 5.40 -11.59
N GLN A 229 -8.47 4.28 -12.02
CA GLN A 229 -8.04 2.95 -11.58
C GLN A 229 -6.63 2.63 -12.07
N HIS A 230 -6.33 2.91 -13.34
CA HIS A 230 -4.99 2.79 -13.88
C HIS A 230 -4.01 3.63 -13.04
N GLY A 231 -4.33 4.90 -12.78
CA GLY A 231 -3.49 5.79 -11.96
C GLY A 231 -3.30 5.28 -10.52
N TYR A 232 -4.33 4.69 -9.92
CA TYR A 232 -4.25 4.05 -8.61
C TYR A 232 -3.28 2.87 -8.61
N PHE A 233 -3.40 1.94 -9.57
CA PHE A 233 -2.53 0.76 -9.64
C PHE A 233 -1.08 1.14 -9.96
N VAL A 234 -0.84 2.08 -10.88
CA VAL A 234 0.51 2.63 -11.14
C VAL A 234 1.15 3.14 -9.85
N LYS A 235 0.39 3.94 -9.09
CA LYS A 235 0.87 4.49 -7.81
C LYS A 235 1.13 3.36 -6.80
N LYS A 236 0.24 2.38 -6.69
CA LYS A 236 0.36 1.27 -5.74
C LYS A 236 1.51 0.33 -6.04
N VAL A 237 1.70 -0.05 -7.31
CA VAL A 237 2.85 -0.84 -7.77
C VAL A 237 4.15 -0.14 -7.42
N ARG A 238 4.23 1.18 -7.66
CA ARG A 238 5.40 1.99 -7.29
C ARG A 238 5.63 2.02 -5.77
N GLU A 239 4.60 2.30 -4.98
CA GLU A 239 4.69 2.33 -3.52
C GLU A 239 5.14 0.99 -2.95
N LEU A 240 4.48 -0.10 -3.33
CA LEU A 240 4.79 -1.45 -2.87
C LEU A 240 6.16 -1.92 -3.34
N GLY A 241 6.55 -1.62 -4.57
CA GLY A 241 7.88 -1.94 -5.08
C GLY A 241 8.99 -1.27 -4.27
N VAL A 242 8.81 0.01 -3.91
CA VAL A 242 9.74 0.75 -3.04
C VAL A 242 9.74 0.16 -1.62
N THR A 243 8.57 -0.13 -1.06
CA THR A 243 8.45 -0.73 0.28
C THR A 243 9.09 -2.11 0.35
N ALA A 244 8.84 -3.00 -0.62
CA ALA A 244 9.41 -4.34 -0.68
C ALA A 244 10.94 -4.30 -0.79
N GLN A 245 11.48 -3.45 -1.67
CA GLN A 245 12.92 -3.26 -1.80
C GLN A 245 13.53 -2.66 -0.53
N GLY A 246 12.86 -1.70 0.09
CA GLY A 246 13.27 -1.11 1.36
C GLY A 246 13.38 -2.17 2.46
N TRP A 247 12.35 -2.99 2.65
CA TRP A 247 12.37 -4.08 3.64
C TRP A 247 13.45 -5.12 3.35
N HIS A 248 13.65 -5.52 2.10
CA HIS A 248 14.74 -6.43 1.73
C HIS A 248 16.12 -5.81 2.03
N LEU A 249 16.36 -4.56 1.64
CA LEU A 249 17.63 -3.88 1.89
C LEU A 249 17.89 -3.76 3.40
N TRP A 250 16.89 -3.35 4.18
CA TRP A 250 16.98 -3.27 5.64
C TRP A 250 17.24 -4.64 6.27
N ALA A 251 16.51 -5.67 5.88
CA ALA A 251 16.68 -7.03 6.38
C ALA A 251 18.12 -7.51 6.19
N TRP A 252 18.66 -7.36 4.98
CA TRP A 252 20.00 -7.80 4.65
C TRP A 252 21.08 -6.90 5.26
N ALA A 253 20.87 -5.58 5.36
CA ALA A 253 21.81 -4.68 6.03
C ALA A 253 21.90 -4.99 7.53
N CYS A 254 20.77 -5.22 8.20
CA CYS A 254 20.73 -5.65 9.60
C CYS A 254 21.39 -7.02 9.79
N GLY A 255 21.09 -7.99 8.91
CA GLY A 255 21.72 -9.31 8.92
C GLY A 255 23.24 -9.24 8.73
N ALA A 256 23.71 -8.47 7.74
CA ALA A 256 25.13 -8.24 7.49
C ALA A 256 25.81 -7.54 8.68
N ALA A 257 25.17 -6.52 9.26
CA ALA A 257 25.68 -5.84 10.45
C ALA A 257 25.85 -6.82 11.62
N GLY A 258 24.83 -7.63 11.90
CA GLY A 258 24.89 -8.66 12.94
C GLY A 258 26.01 -9.67 12.70
N LEU A 259 26.17 -10.17 11.47
CA LEU A 259 27.25 -11.10 11.11
C LEU A 259 28.65 -10.49 11.25
N ILE A 260 28.82 -9.23 10.83
CA ILE A 260 30.09 -8.50 10.98
C ILE A 260 30.45 -8.39 12.47
N HIS A 261 29.48 -8.02 13.30
CA HIS A 261 29.68 -7.91 14.75
C HIS A 261 30.03 -9.25 15.40
N VAL A 262 29.36 -10.34 15.02
CA VAL A 262 29.67 -11.70 15.52
C VAL A 262 31.08 -12.12 15.10
N ALA A 263 31.47 -11.86 13.85
CA ALA A 263 32.80 -12.18 13.35
C ALA A 263 33.89 -11.37 14.08
N LEU A 264 33.68 -10.06 14.25
CA LEU A 264 34.59 -9.19 15.00
C LEU A 264 34.72 -9.63 16.46
N HIS A 265 33.61 -9.99 17.11
CA HIS A 265 33.61 -10.51 18.47
C HIS A 265 34.42 -11.80 18.57
N PHE A 266 34.21 -12.75 17.66
CA PHE A 266 34.95 -14.00 17.61
C PHE A 266 36.45 -13.77 17.38
N ILE A 267 36.83 -12.93 16.40
CA ILE A 267 38.23 -12.59 16.12
C ILE A 267 38.90 -11.92 17.32
N SER A 268 38.17 -11.06 18.05
CA SER A 268 38.69 -10.41 19.24
C SER A 268 39.08 -11.43 20.31
N LYS A 269 38.29 -12.50 20.49
CA LYS A 269 38.59 -13.57 21.44
C LYS A 269 39.73 -14.50 21.00
N LEU A 270 40.04 -14.54 19.71
CA LEU A 270 41.19 -15.30 19.21
C LEU A 270 42.53 -14.56 19.37
N SER A 271 42.52 -13.25 19.61
CA SER A 271 43.73 -12.43 19.58
C SER A 271 43.68 -11.29 20.60
N HIS A 272 44.42 -11.44 21.70
CA HIS A 272 44.60 -10.40 22.71
C HIS A 272 44.97 -9.00 22.18
N PRO A 273 45.89 -8.82 21.20
CA PRO A 273 46.16 -7.49 20.66
C PRO A 273 44.96 -6.90 19.92
N VAL A 274 44.12 -7.73 19.29
CA VAL A 274 42.89 -7.27 18.62
C VAL A 274 41.83 -6.88 19.65
N GLU A 275 41.66 -7.67 20.72
CA GLU A 275 40.77 -7.34 21.84
C GLU A 275 41.18 -6.01 22.49
N ALA A 276 42.46 -5.83 22.79
CA ALA A 276 42.99 -4.59 23.36
C ALA A 276 42.81 -3.39 22.42
N ALA A 277 43.02 -3.58 21.11
CA ALA A 277 42.82 -2.54 20.11
C ALA A 277 41.35 -2.12 20.00
N LEU A 278 40.41 -3.08 19.93
CA LEU A 278 38.97 -2.80 19.86
C LEU A 278 38.45 -2.14 21.14
N ARG A 279 38.93 -2.56 22.31
CA ARG A 279 38.61 -1.90 23.59
C ARG A 279 39.14 -0.47 23.67
N GLY A 280 40.36 -0.22 23.20
CA GLY A 280 40.98 1.10 23.27
C GLY A 280 40.52 2.08 22.19
N HIS A 281 40.11 1.56 21.02
CA HIS A 281 39.85 2.35 19.81
C HIS A 281 38.48 2.07 19.19
N GLY A 282 37.50 1.61 19.97
CA GLY A 282 36.16 1.25 19.48
C GLY A 282 35.48 2.39 18.71
N MET A 283 35.65 3.64 19.13
CA MET A 283 35.13 4.81 18.39
C MET A 283 35.77 4.94 17.00
N ALA A 284 37.10 4.80 16.91
CA ALA A 284 37.83 4.94 15.65
C ALA A 284 37.49 3.78 14.70
N ALA A 285 37.38 2.57 15.23
CA ALA A 285 36.91 1.41 14.47
C ALA A 285 35.48 1.63 13.95
N GLY A 286 34.58 2.22 14.76
CA GLY A 286 33.19 2.49 14.37
C GLY A 286 33.09 3.54 13.28
N ALA A 287 33.86 4.62 13.43
CA ALA A 287 33.99 5.67 12.42
C ALA A 287 34.59 5.14 11.11
N ALA A 288 35.60 4.27 11.18
CA ALA A 288 36.21 3.64 10.00
C ALA A 288 35.20 2.75 9.25
N MET A 289 34.38 1.97 9.96
CA MET A 289 33.31 1.15 9.36
C MET A 289 32.22 2.01 8.72
N LEU A 290 31.81 3.11 9.35
CA LEU A 290 30.88 4.09 8.78
C LEU A 290 31.43 4.70 7.48
N LEU A 291 32.71 5.09 7.46
CA LEU A 291 33.37 5.64 6.28
C LEU A 291 33.50 4.59 5.16
N ALA A 292 33.93 3.37 5.50
CA ALA A 292 34.03 2.26 4.55
C ALA A 292 32.66 1.92 3.93
N GLY A 293 31.61 1.86 4.74
CA GLY A 293 30.24 1.65 4.27
C GLY A 293 29.76 2.79 3.36
N CYS A 294 30.04 4.05 3.73
CA CYS A 294 29.77 5.21 2.88
C CYS A 294 30.48 5.14 1.52
N LEU A 295 31.70 4.60 1.46
CA LEU A 295 32.47 4.46 0.22
C LEU A 295 31.93 3.33 -0.66
N LEU A 296 31.49 2.22 -0.06
CA LEU A 296 30.92 1.07 -0.76
C LEU A 296 29.54 1.34 -1.36
N LEU A 297 28.78 2.29 -0.82
CA LEU A 297 27.49 2.68 -1.39
C LEU A 297 27.64 3.26 -2.81
N PRO A 298 27.02 2.63 -3.83
CA PRO A 298 27.03 3.14 -5.20
C PRO A 298 26.52 4.59 -5.29
N GLN A 299 27.19 5.44 -6.07
CA GLN A 299 26.79 6.84 -6.31
C GLN A 299 25.30 7.00 -6.72
N ARG A 300 24.76 6.02 -7.47
CA ARG A 300 23.35 5.99 -7.89
C ARG A 300 22.38 5.69 -6.73
N GLU A 301 22.79 4.87 -5.77
CA GLU A 301 21.97 4.49 -4.62
C GLU A 301 22.06 5.52 -3.50
N LYS A 302 23.18 6.23 -3.36
CA LYS A 302 23.29 7.41 -2.50
C LYS A 302 22.19 8.43 -2.76
N ARG A 303 21.91 8.73 -4.03
CA ARG A 303 20.81 9.63 -4.42
C ARG A 303 19.44 9.07 -4.05
N TRP A 304 19.23 7.76 -4.13
CA TRP A 304 17.96 7.14 -3.75
C TRP A 304 17.74 7.17 -2.23
N ILE A 305 18.75 6.84 -1.43
CA ILE A 305 18.68 6.88 0.04
C ILE A 305 18.49 8.32 0.54
N LEU A 306 19.15 9.31 -0.08
CA LEU A 306 19.06 10.72 0.34
C LEU A 306 17.82 11.45 -0.19
N LEU A 307 17.28 11.09 -1.36
CA LEU A 307 16.22 11.86 -2.03
C LEU A 307 14.92 11.07 -2.27
N GLY A 308 14.88 9.77 -1.98
CA GLY A 308 13.67 8.93 -2.10
C GLY A 308 13.13 8.73 -3.52
N VAL A 309 13.85 9.16 -4.57
CA VAL A 309 13.39 9.10 -5.97
C VAL A 309 14.31 8.20 -6.80
N ARG A 310 13.75 7.13 -7.38
CA ARG A 310 14.45 6.28 -8.35
C ARG A 310 14.25 6.83 -9.78
N PRO A 311 15.27 6.86 -10.64
CA PRO A 311 15.11 7.20 -12.05
C PRO A 311 14.30 6.13 -12.80
N GLN A 312 13.26 6.55 -13.52
CA GLN A 312 12.25 5.71 -14.18
C GLN A 312 12.77 4.74 -15.27
N GLN A 313 14.01 4.87 -15.75
CA GLN A 313 14.44 4.25 -17.01
C GLN A 313 15.10 2.87 -16.91
N ALA A 314 15.28 2.28 -15.71
CA ALA A 314 16.02 1.01 -15.58
C ALA A 314 15.16 -0.26 -15.58
N ALA A 315 13.83 -0.15 -15.41
CA ALA A 315 12.97 -1.33 -15.29
C ALA A 315 12.65 -2.02 -16.63
N GLU A 316 12.87 -1.34 -17.76
CA GLU A 316 12.34 -1.79 -19.06
C GLU A 316 13.34 -2.61 -19.91
N LYS A 317 14.58 -2.82 -19.46
CA LYS A 317 15.61 -3.50 -20.29
C LYS A 317 16.35 -4.69 -19.69
N SER A 318 16.14 -5.08 -18.45
CA SER A 318 16.77 -6.30 -17.91
C SER A 318 15.78 -7.45 -17.88
N ARG A 319 15.77 -8.27 -18.94
CA ARG A 319 15.38 -9.68 -18.80
C ARG A 319 16.17 -10.26 -17.62
N PRO A 320 15.54 -11.00 -16.68
CA PRO A 320 16.29 -11.63 -15.61
C PRO A 320 17.19 -12.70 -16.23
N ARG A 321 18.48 -12.39 -16.38
CA ARG A 321 19.50 -13.44 -16.27
C ARG A 321 19.30 -14.03 -14.88
N SER A 322 19.33 -15.36 -14.78
CA SER A 322 19.24 -16.10 -13.52
C SER A 322 20.36 -15.66 -12.59
N ALA A 323 20.15 -14.55 -11.88
CA ALA A 323 21.05 -14.07 -10.86
C ALA A 323 21.03 -15.15 -9.78
N THR A 324 22.19 -15.72 -9.50
CA THR A 324 22.30 -16.74 -8.48
C THR A 324 22.03 -16.10 -7.12
N PHE A 325 21.64 -16.90 -6.12
CA PHE A 325 21.52 -16.44 -4.73
C PHE A 325 22.78 -15.67 -4.28
N ALA A 326 23.96 -16.13 -4.73
CA ALA A 326 25.22 -15.47 -4.45
C ALA A 326 25.32 -14.05 -5.05
N ASP A 327 24.78 -13.81 -6.24
CA ASP A 327 24.79 -12.47 -6.87
C ASP A 327 23.88 -11.49 -6.11
N HIS A 328 22.77 -11.97 -5.55
CA HIS A 328 21.87 -11.13 -4.75
C HIS A 328 22.44 -10.80 -3.36
N VAL A 329 23.06 -11.79 -2.70
CA VAL A 329 23.56 -11.66 -1.32
C VAL A 329 24.95 -11.04 -1.26
N PHE A 330 25.87 -11.43 -2.14
CA PHE A 330 27.26 -10.96 -2.13
C PHE A 330 27.55 -9.90 -3.21
N GLY A 331 26.71 -9.77 -4.23
CA GLY A 331 26.92 -8.82 -5.32
C GLY A 331 26.40 -7.39 -5.06
N SER A 332 25.58 -7.19 -4.02
CA SER A 332 25.00 -5.87 -3.72
C SER A 332 25.89 -5.07 -2.76
N ALA A 333 26.67 -4.15 -3.33
CA ALA A 333 27.44 -3.17 -2.56
C ALA A 333 26.56 -2.31 -1.62
N ALA A 334 25.27 -2.18 -1.94
CA ALA A 334 24.25 -1.53 -1.11
C ALA A 334 24.09 -2.20 0.26
N ILE A 335 23.96 -3.53 0.24
CA ILE A 335 23.67 -4.35 1.42
C ILE A 335 24.87 -4.32 2.36
N TRP A 336 26.06 -4.58 1.85
CA TRP A 336 27.28 -4.62 2.65
C TRP A 336 27.74 -3.24 3.07
N GLY A 337 27.58 -2.23 2.22
CA GLY A 337 27.82 -0.83 2.58
C GLY A 337 26.89 -0.35 3.70
N GLY A 338 25.59 -0.62 3.58
CA GLY A 338 24.60 -0.32 4.63
C GLY A 338 24.83 -1.12 5.92
N GLY A 339 25.17 -2.40 5.80
CA GLY A 339 25.49 -3.26 6.95
C GLY A 339 26.74 -2.80 7.70
N LEU A 340 27.80 -2.38 7.00
CA LEU A 340 28.99 -1.77 7.61
C LEU A 340 28.66 -0.46 8.32
N MET A 341 27.81 0.38 7.73
CA MET A 341 27.38 1.63 8.38
C MET A 341 26.60 1.35 9.66
N LEU A 342 25.62 0.43 9.61
CA LEU A 342 24.81 0.08 10.77
C LEU A 342 25.67 -0.58 11.86
N ALA A 343 26.58 -1.46 11.47
CA ALA A 343 27.53 -2.06 12.38
C ALA A 343 28.43 -1.00 13.05
N GLY A 344 28.99 -0.07 12.29
CA GLY A 344 29.80 1.03 12.81
C GLY A 344 29.02 1.95 13.75
N LEU A 345 27.76 2.24 13.44
CA LEU A 345 26.87 3.06 14.30
C LEU A 345 26.59 2.38 15.64
N VAL A 346 26.25 1.09 15.63
CA VAL A 346 26.02 0.30 16.85
C VAL A 346 27.29 0.24 17.70
N MET A 347 28.44 0.00 17.08
CA MET A 347 29.72 -0.05 17.78
C MET A 347 30.11 1.30 18.39
N LEU A 348 29.88 2.41 17.67
CA LEU A 348 30.10 3.75 18.19
C LEU A 348 29.15 4.07 19.36
N ALA A 349 27.86 3.77 19.22
CA ALA A 349 26.87 4.02 20.25
C ALA A 349 27.16 3.24 21.54
N THR A 350 27.47 1.94 21.43
CA THR A 350 27.83 1.09 22.58
C THR A 350 29.10 1.57 23.28
N HIS A 351 30.11 1.99 22.52
CA HIS A 351 31.35 2.51 23.09
C HIS A 351 31.18 3.87 23.78
N CYS A 352 30.44 4.81 23.16
CA CYS A 352 30.11 6.10 23.77
C CYS A 352 29.30 5.91 25.07
N LEU A 353 28.28 5.05 25.04
CA LEU A 353 27.46 4.76 26.22
C LEU A 353 28.29 4.14 27.35
N GLY A 354 29.18 3.21 27.02
CA GLY A 354 30.09 2.59 27.99
C GLY A 354 31.12 3.55 28.62
N GLN A 355 31.52 4.60 27.90
CA GLN A 355 32.44 5.63 28.42
C GLN A 355 31.72 6.73 29.21
N CYS A 356 30.50 7.10 28.81
CA CYS A 356 29.77 8.19 29.45
C CYS A 356 29.04 7.76 30.73
N LEU A 357 28.77 6.46 30.89
CA LEU A 357 27.96 5.94 31.98
C LEU A 357 28.76 4.88 32.74
N ASP A 358 29.38 5.26 33.87
CA ASP A 358 30.17 4.36 34.74
C ASP A 358 29.38 3.13 35.24
N PHE A 359 28.06 3.17 35.09
CA PHE A 359 27.11 2.14 35.49
C PHE A 359 26.69 1.23 34.33
N PHE A 360 27.09 1.51 33.08
CA PHE A 360 26.71 0.74 31.89
C PHE A 360 27.23 -0.71 31.94
N PRO A 361 26.50 -1.70 31.41
CA PRO A 361 26.95 -3.09 31.36
C PRO A 361 28.31 -3.21 30.70
N GLN A 362 29.05 -4.27 31.04
CA GLN A 362 30.34 -4.55 30.39
C GLN A 362 30.17 -4.49 28.87
N TRP A 363 31.10 -3.80 28.21
CA TRP A 363 31.02 -3.54 26.76
C TRP A 363 30.85 -4.82 25.92
N GLU A 364 31.37 -5.96 26.41
CA GLU A 364 31.26 -7.27 25.77
C GLU A 364 29.82 -7.81 25.74
N ASN A 365 29.07 -7.68 26.83
CA ASN A 365 27.68 -8.14 26.92
C ASN A 365 26.80 -7.26 26.03
N THR A 366 26.98 -5.95 26.15
CA THR A 366 26.28 -4.96 25.32
C THR A 366 26.50 -5.21 23.83
N TRP A 367 27.75 -5.44 23.42
CA TRP A 367 28.08 -5.78 22.05
C TRP A 367 27.33 -7.03 21.58
N THR A 368 27.37 -8.10 22.37
CA THR A 368 26.74 -9.38 22.05
C THR A 368 25.22 -9.23 21.91
N PHE A 369 24.60 -8.48 22.81
CA PHE A 369 23.16 -8.17 22.75
C PHE A 369 22.78 -7.45 21.46
N PHE A 370 23.45 -6.34 21.12
CA PHE A 370 23.11 -5.61 19.89
C PHE A 370 23.44 -6.41 18.62
N SER A 371 24.46 -7.28 18.66
CA SER A 371 24.75 -8.22 17.57
C SER A 371 23.56 -9.15 17.33
N GLY A 372 23.06 -9.78 18.40
CA GLY A 372 21.87 -10.64 18.36
C GLY A 372 20.63 -9.88 17.92
N LEU A 373 20.40 -8.68 18.45
CA LEU A 373 19.28 -7.82 18.07
C LEU A 373 19.30 -7.50 16.57
N MET A 374 20.45 -7.17 15.98
CA MET A 374 20.55 -6.90 14.55
C MET A 374 20.23 -8.12 13.69
N LEU A 375 20.68 -9.32 14.11
CA LEU A 375 20.31 -10.57 13.44
C LEU A 375 18.81 -10.85 13.53
N VAL A 376 18.20 -10.67 14.70
CA VAL A 376 16.76 -10.86 14.90
C VAL A 376 15.95 -9.85 14.09
N LEU A 377 16.35 -8.57 14.09
CA LEU A 377 15.70 -7.54 13.27
C LEU A 377 15.83 -7.84 11.78
N GLY A 378 17.00 -8.29 11.32
CA GLY A 378 17.24 -8.70 9.94
C GLY A 378 16.36 -9.88 9.53
N GLY A 379 16.35 -10.96 10.32
CA GLY A 379 15.51 -12.13 10.07
C GLY A 379 14.02 -11.82 10.14
N SER A 380 13.60 -11.01 11.12
CA SER A 380 12.20 -10.59 11.27
C SER A 380 11.73 -9.72 10.11
N ALA A 381 12.56 -8.79 9.63
CA ALA A 381 12.26 -7.97 8.47
C ALA A 381 12.09 -8.80 7.19
N LEU A 382 12.93 -9.82 7.00
CA LEU A 382 12.81 -10.76 5.87
C LEU A 382 11.53 -11.60 5.97
N ALA A 383 11.29 -12.21 7.13
CA ALA A 383 10.08 -12.99 7.40
C ALA A 383 8.82 -12.14 7.27
N PHE A 384 8.86 -10.87 7.69
CA PHE A 384 7.77 -9.92 7.54
C PHE A 384 7.51 -9.60 6.06
N ALA A 385 8.55 -9.34 5.27
CA ALA A 385 8.41 -9.08 3.84
C ALA A 385 7.76 -10.26 3.09
N GLU A 386 8.15 -11.48 3.43
CA GLU A 386 7.55 -12.72 2.90
C GLU A 386 6.10 -12.90 3.37
N ARG A 387 5.83 -12.75 4.68
CA ARG A 387 4.49 -12.91 5.26
C ARG A 387 3.50 -11.83 4.83
N CYS A 388 3.97 -10.65 4.45
CA CYS A 388 3.12 -9.59 3.90
C CYS A 388 2.76 -9.85 2.42
N PHE A 389 3.26 -10.93 1.82
CA PHE A 389 3.02 -11.30 0.42
C PHE A 389 3.29 -10.13 -0.51
N LEU A 390 4.30 -9.30 -0.21
CA LEU A 390 4.57 -8.08 -0.97
C LEU A 390 4.83 -8.39 -2.45
N ALA A 391 5.51 -9.50 -2.73
CA ALA A 391 5.75 -9.97 -4.10
C ALA A 391 4.47 -10.44 -4.80
N GLU A 392 3.54 -11.07 -4.08
CA GLU A 392 2.25 -11.51 -4.64
C GLU A 392 1.36 -10.30 -4.94
N HIS A 393 1.19 -9.41 -3.96
CA HIS A 393 0.44 -8.17 -4.12
C HIS A 393 1.02 -7.31 -5.25
N LEU A 394 2.34 -7.20 -5.34
CA LEU A 394 2.98 -6.48 -6.44
C LEU A 394 2.64 -7.09 -7.80
N ARG A 395 2.64 -8.43 -7.91
CA ARG A 395 2.28 -9.13 -9.15
C ARG A 395 0.82 -8.92 -9.52
N GLN A 396 -0.10 -9.06 -8.56
CA GLN A 396 -1.53 -8.83 -8.75
C GLN A 396 -1.81 -7.38 -9.18
N TYR A 397 -1.26 -6.40 -8.46
CA TYR A 397 -1.45 -4.99 -8.81
C TYR A 397 -0.79 -4.61 -10.15
N ALA A 398 0.35 -5.20 -10.50
CA ALA A 398 0.97 -5.00 -11.80
C ALA A 398 0.16 -5.62 -12.95
N ALA A 399 -0.52 -6.75 -12.71
CA ALA A 399 -1.47 -7.31 -13.68
C ALA A 399 -2.65 -6.35 -13.90
N MET A 400 -3.23 -5.81 -12.83
CA MET A 400 -4.33 -4.84 -12.91
C MET A 400 -3.91 -3.51 -13.55
N GLU A 401 -2.70 -3.02 -13.27
CA GLU A 401 -2.10 -1.87 -13.95
C GLU A 401 -2.10 -2.08 -15.47
N ASN A 402 -1.56 -3.22 -15.92
CA ASN A 402 -1.49 -3.54 -17.35
C ASN A 402 -2.88 -3.68 -17.97
N LEU A 403 -3.81 -4.35 -17.27
CA LEU A 403 -5.17 -4.55 -17.74
C LEU A 403 -5.91 -3.22 -17.94
N PHE A 404 -5.93 -2.35 -16.92
CA PHE A 404 -6.57 -1.04 -17.02
C PHE A 404 -5.85 -0.12 -18.01
N GLY A 405 -4.52 -0.21 -18.13
CA GLY A 405 -3.75 0.54 -19.12
C GLY A 405 -4.10 0.14 -20.56
N CYS A 406 -4.21 -1.17 -20.83
CA CYS A 406 -4.65 -1.70 -22.12
C CYS A 406 -6.12 -1.33 -22.41
N ALA A 407 -7.01 -1.49 -21.43
CA ALA A 407 -8.41 -1.12 -21.55
C ALA A 407 -8.59 0.37 -21.86
N SER A 408 -7.82 1.24 -21.21
CA SER A 408 -7.86 2.69 -21.47
C SER A 408 -7.52 3.03 -22.92
N ARG A 409 -6.44 2.43 -23.46
CA ARG A 409 -6.04 2.65 -24.86
C ARG A 409 -7.08 2.12 -25.84
N ARG A 410 -7.56 0.89 -25.60
CA ARG A 410 -8.57 0.26 -26.46
C ARG A 410 -9.89 1.02 -26.46
N LEU A 411 -10.33 1.49 -25.29
CA LEU A 411 -11.54 2.27 -25.15
C LEU A 411 -11.44 3.60 -25.91
N GLU A 412 -10.28 4.25 -25.89
CA GLU A 412 -10.06 5.48 -26.65
C GLU A 412 -10.17 5.25 -28.17
N GLU A 413 -9.61 4.17 -28.69
CA GLU A 413 -9.74 3.79 -30.11
C GLU A 413 -11.19 3.52 -30.50
N LEU A 414 -11.90 2.71 -29.73
CA LEU A 414 -13.29 2.37 -30.00
C LEU A 414 -14.20 3.60 -29.92
N MET A 415 -13.95 4.50 -28.96
CA MET A 415 -14.69 5.76 -28.85
C MET A 415 -14.47 6.66 -30.07
N LYS A 416 -13.25 6.73 -30.64
CA LYS A 416 -13.00 7.47 -31.88
C LYS A 416 -13.83 6.90 -33.03
N HIS A 417 -13.88 5.59 -33.20
CA HIS A 417 -14.71 4.94 -34.21
C HIS A 417 -16.22 5.21 -34.00
N TYR A 418 -16.68 5.14 -32.76
CA TYR A 418 -18.08 5.43 -32.42
C TYR A 418 -18.45 6.89 -32.73
N GLN A 419 -17.57 7.83 -32.41
CA GLN A 419 -17.77 9.26 -32.70
C GLN A 419 -17.85 9.54 -34.21
N THR A 420 -16.99 8.94 -35.03
CA THR A 420 -16.95 9.17 -36.48
C THR A 420 -18.01 8.39 -37.26
N ALA A 421 -18.60 7.34 -36.69
CA ALA A 421 -19.64 6.55 -37.35
C ALA A 421 -20.92 7.37 -37.65
N ALA A 422 -21.55 7.13 -38.80
CA ALA A 422 -22.81 7.78 -39.16
C ALA A 422 -23.93 7.42 -38.16
N PRO A 423 -24.73 8.39 -37.68
CA PRO A 423 -25.84 8.11 -36.76
C PRO A 423 -26.82 7.07 -37.31
N GLY A 424 -27.17 6.07 -36.50
CA GLY A 424 -28.06 4.96 -36.86
C GLY A 424 -27.43 3.85 -37.68
N SER A 425 -26.15 3.97 -38.08
CA SER A 425 -25.47 2.95 -38.88
C SER A 425 -25.17 1.68 -38.07
N GLU A 426 -25.05 0.55 -38.77
CA GLU A 426 -24.59 -0.71 -38.17
C GLU A 426 -23.19 -0.57 -37.54
N VAL A 427 -22.34 0.27 -38.13
CA VAL A 427 -21.01 0.59 -37.61
C VAL A 427 -21.09 1.30 -36.25
N GLU A 428 -22.00 2.27 -36.07
CA GLU A 428 -22.21 2.93 -34.78
C GLU A 428 -22.67 1.91 -33.72
N GLN A 429 -23.65 1.08 -34.06
CA GLN A 429 -24.21 0.08 -33.16
C GLN A 429 -23.15 -0.93 -32.72
N ARG A 430 -22.36 -1.44 -33.66
CA ARG A 430 -21.27 -2.37 -33.38
C ARG A 430 -20.19 -1.73 -32.50
N ALA A 431 -19.75 -0.51 -32.83
CA ALA A 431 -18.75 0.19 -32.01
C ALA A 431 -19.24 0.41 -30.57
N LEU A 432 -20.53 0.74 -30.40
CA LEU A 432 -21.11 0.89 -29.07
C LEU A 432 -21.14 -0.44 -28.30
N LEU A 433 -21.54 -1.53 -28.94
CA LEU A 433 -21.53 -2.85 -28.33
C LEU A 433 -20.11 -3.27 -27.91
N GLU A 434 -19.11 -3.04 -28.75
CA GLU A 434 -17.71 -3.35 -28.42
C GLU A 434 -17.21 -2.51 -27.23
N ILE A 435 -17.62 -1.25 -27.11
CA ILE A 435 -17.31 -0.40 -25.95
C ILE A 435 -17.97 -0.94 -24.67
N GLN A 436 -19.25 -1.27 -24.74
CA GLN A 436 -20.01 -1.78 -23.59
C GLN A 436 -19.46 -3.12 -23.12
N ASP A 437 -19.13 -4.01 -24.05
CA ASP A 437 -18.53 -5.32 -23.77
C ASP A 437 -17.10 -5.19 -23.20
N LEU A 438 -16.29 -4.24 -23.67
CA LEU A 438 -14.99 -3.95 -23.05
C LEU A 438 -15.14 -3.49 -21.59
N LEU A 439 -16.05 -2.54 -21.34
CA LEU A 439 -16.31 -2.02 -20.00
C LEU A 439 -16.93 -3.07 -19.07
N HIS A 440 -17.75 -3.96 -19.62
CA HIS A 440 -18.31 -5.09 -18.90
C HIS A 440 -17.21 -6.05 -18.47
N ARG A 441 -16.37 -6.51 -19.41
CA ARG A 441 -15.26 -7.44 -19.12
C ARG A 441 -14.22 -6.89 -18.15
N VAL A 442 -13.86 -5.61 -18.29
CA VAL A 442 -12.96 -4.96 -17.32
C VAL A 442 -13.62 -4.85 -15.94
N GLY A 443 -14.94 -4.62 -15.90
CA GLY A 443 -15.71 -4.66 -14.66
C GLY A 443 -15.70 -6.04 -14.00
N LEU A 444 -15.88 -7.11 -14.78
CA LEU A 444 -15.77 -8.49 -14.28
C LEU A 444 -14.40 -8.77 -13.67
N GLU A 445 -13.32 -8.41 -14.35
CA GLU A 445 -11.98 -8.60 -13.82
C GLU A 445 -11.74 -7.78 -12.53
N ALA A 446 -12.23 -6.54 -12.49
CA ALA A 446 -12.13 -5.71 -11.28
C ALA A 446 -12.91 -6.31 -10.10
N LEU A 447 -14.07 -6.90 -10.38
CA LEU A 447 -14.84 -7.62 -9.39
C LEU A 447 -14.09 -8.86 -8.91
N ASP A 448 -13.58 -9.68 -9.82
CA ASP A 448 -12.85 -10.91 -9.51
C ASP A 448 -11.57 -10.63 -8.71
N GLU A 449 -10.76 -9.63 -9.08
CA GLU A 449 -9.59 -9.22 -8.30
C GLU A 449 -9.97 -8.80 -6.88
N ASN A 450 -11.00 -7.97 -6.74
CA ASN A 450 -11.44 -7.52 -5.43
C ASN A 450 -11.96 -8.68 -4.57
N ALA A 451 -12.53 -9.69 -5.22
CA ALA A 451 -13.03 -10.88 -4.58
C ALA A 451 -11.90 -11.84 -4.15
N GLU A 452 -10.87 -12.02 -4.99
CA GLU A 452 -9.64 -12.72 -4.61
C GLU A 452 -8.91 -12.01 -3.46
N TRP A 453 -8.83 -10.68 -3.52
CA TRP A 453 -8.28 -9.86 -2.45
C TRP A 453 -9.02 -10.10 -1.14
N LEU A 454 -10.35 -10.13 -1.18
CA LEU A 454 -11.19 -10.40 -0.02
C LEU A 454 -10.88 -11.77 0.62
N ILE A 455 -10.82 -12.82 -0.20
CA ILE A 455 -10.50 -14.18 0.26
C ILE A 455 -9.12 -14.22 0.90
N LEU A 456 -8.11 -13.65 0.25
CA LEU A 456 -6.74 -13.66 0.74
C LEU A 456 -6.62 -13.06 2.14
N HIS A 457 -7.38 -12.00 2.40
CA HIS A 457 -7.34 -11.29 3.67
C HIS A 457 -8.22 -11.94 4.75
N ARG A 458 -9.36 -12.53 4.39
CA ARG A 458 -10.18 -13.31 5.34
C ARG A 458 -9.51 -14.60 5.77
N ALA A 459 -8.79 -15.26 4.87
CA ALA A 459 -8.04 -16.48 5.18
C ALA A 459 -6.85 -16.24 6.13
N LYS A 460 -6.51 -14.98 6.44
CA LYS A 460 -5.38 -14.60 7.30
C LYS A 460 -5.81 -13.49 8.26
N PRO A 461 -6.64 -13.79 9.28
CA PRO A 461 -6.89 -12.85 10.36
C PRO A 461 -5.57 -12.47 11.02
N MET A 462 -5.51 -11.31 11.67
CA MET A 462 -4.29 -10.91 12.40
C MET A 462 -4.07 -11.83 13.61
N GLU A 463 -3.40 -12.96 13.38
CA GLU A 463 -2.88 -13.79 14.44
C GLU A 463 -1.59 -13.16 14.98
N PRO A 464 -1.49 -12.94 16.30
CA PRO A 464 -0.24 -12.54 16.90
C PRO A 464 0.79 -13.63 16.57
N MET A 465 2.05 -13.26 16.36
CA MET A 465 3.14 -14.22 16.33
C MET A 465 3.27 -14.84 17.72
N MET A 466 2.36 -15.74 18.08
CA MET A 466 2.62 -16.70 19.14
C MET A 466 3.66 -17.62 18.53
N GLY A 467 4.92 -17.40 18.92
CA GLY A 467 6.00 -18.31 18.60
C GLY A 467 5.56 -19.72 18.98
N ALA A 468 5.61 -20.62 18.01
CA ALA A 468 5.63 -22.06 18.27
C ALA A 468 6.96 -22.43 18.92
#